data_AF-A0A0R3N659-F1
#
_entry.id   AF-A0A0R3N659-F1
#
_cell.length_a   1.000
_cell.length_b   1.000
_cell.length_c   1.000
_cell.angle_alpha   90.00
_cell.angle_beta   90.00
_cell.angle_gamma   90.00
#
_symmetry.space_group_name_H-M   'P 1'
#
loop_
_entity.id
_entity.type
_entity.pdbx_description
1 polymer ?
#
loop_
_entity_poly.entity_id
_entity_poly.type
_entity_poly.pdbx_seq_one_letter_code
_entity_poly.pdbx_strand_id
1 'polypeptide(L)'
;MDNKLNEIRRKIRLLRTEMLTAGDNIRRQVNRDEDCSEAATRLMAMRAAMVGLIGKRNRLGGEERLLNVDERLKLDVRAVSRRPSNGAVDRRER
;
A
#
# COMPACT_ATOMS: atom_id res chain seq x y z
N MET A 1 -0.98 -22.04 4.92
CA MET A 1 -0.12 -20.89 4.55
C MET A 1 0.48 -21.20 3.19
N ASP A 2 -0.16 -20.73 2.12
CA ASP A 2 0.29 -21.07 0.77
C ASP A 2 1.60 -20.34 0.46
N ASN A 3 2.71 -21.08 0.46
CA ASN A 3 4.06 -20.56 0.21
C ASN A 3 4.09 -19.70 -1.08
N LYS A 4 3.37 -20.14 -2.11
CA LYS A 4 3.22 -19.45 -3.39
C LYS A 4 2.52 -18.09 -3.28
N LEU A 5 1.47 -17.97 -2.47
CA LEU A 5 0.77 -16.71 -2.26
C LEU A 5 1.63 -15.72 -1.47
N ASN A 6 2.35 -16.21 -0.45
CA ASN A 6 3.27 -15.40 0.33
C ASN A 6 4.47 -14.90 -0.50
N GLU A 7 4.98 -15.73 -1.41
CA GLU A 7 6.03 -15.34 -2.35
C GLU A 7 5.54 -14.22 -3.28
N ILE A 8 4.32 -14.33 -3.83
CA ILE A 8 3.75 -13.27 -4.67
C ILE A 8 3.56 -11.97 -3.87
N ARG A 9 3.07 -12.04 -2.63
CA ARG A 9 2.98 -10.87 -1.74
C ARG A 9 4.35 -10.24 -1.49
N ARG A 10 5.40 -11.04 -1.32
CA ARG A 10 6.78 -10.54 -1.19
C ARG A 10 7.25 -9.81 -2.45
N LYS A 11 7.04 -10.41 -3.64
CA LYS A 11 7.39 -9.78 -4.93
C LYS A 11 6.63 -8.47 -5.16
N ILE A 12 5.33 -8.44 -4.86
CA ILE A 12 4.50 -7.22 -4.93
C ILE A 12 5.05 -6.12 -4.03
N ARG A 13 5.45 -6.45 -2.78
CA ARG A 13 6.02 -5.46 -1.85
C ARG A 13 7.35 -4.91 -2.36
N LEU A 14 8.25 -5.80 -2.80
CA LEU A 14 9.55 -5.40 -3.35
C LEU A 14 9.39 -4.49 -4.58
N LEU A 15 8.57 -4.91 -5.54
CA LEU A 15 8.34 -4.17 -6.78
C LEU A 15 7.71 -2.80 -6.52
N ARG A 16 6.82 -2.66 -5.52
CA ARG A 16 6.30 -1.35 -5.11
C ARG A 16 7.40 -0.41 -4.65
N THR A 17 8.33 -0.89 -3.82
CA THR A 17 9.46 -0.08 -3.35
C THR A 17 10.33 0.36 -4.53
N GLU A 18 10.66 -0.56 -5.45
CA GLU A 18 11.42 -0.24 -6.65
C GLU A 18 10.73 0.77 -7.56
N MET A 19 9.41 0.65 -7.73
CA MET A 19 8.60 1.59 -8.49
C MET A 19 8.57 2.99 -7.85
N LEU A 20 8.52 3.08 -6.52
CA LEU A 20 8.59 4.37 -5.82
C LEU A 20 9.95 5.03 -6.06
N THR A 21 11.04 4.28 -5.93
CA THR A 21 12.40 4.79 -6.21
C THR A 21 12.56 5.24 -7.66
N ALA A 22 12.01 4.51 -8.63
CA ALA A 22 12.04 4.94 -10.03
C ALA A 22 11.20 6.20 -10.27
N GLY A 23 10.04 6.32 -9.62
CA GLY A 23 9.24 7.55 -9.65
C GLY A 23 9.95 8.76 -9.06
N ASP A 24 10.69 8.58 -7.97
CA ASP A 24 11.54 9.62 -7.38
C ASP A 24 12.69 10.01 -8.30
N ASN A 25 13.28 9.04 -9.02
CA ASN A 25 14.31 9.32 -10.01
C ASN A 25 13.78 10.17 -11.17
N ILE A 26 12.62 9.79 -11.74
CA ILE A 26 11.97 10.56 -12.81
C ILE A 26 11.67 11.97 -12.33
N ARG A 27 11.12 12.14 -11.13
CA ARG A 27 10.86 13.47 -10.56
C ARG A 27 12.14 14.32 -10.45
N ARG A 28 13.26 13.71 -10.05
CA ARG A 28 14.56 14.41 -10.00
C ARG A 28 15.07 14.82 -11.37
N GLN A 29 14.95 13.95 -12.38
CA GLN A 29 15.35 14.25 -13.76
C GLN A 29 14.51 15.38 -14.35
N VAL A 30 13.18 15.31 -14.20
CA VAL A 30 12.25 16.36 -14.65
C VAL A 30 12.57 17.70 -14.00
N ASN A 31 12.84 17.74 -12.69
CA ASN A 31 13.18 18.98 -11.98
C ASN A 31 14.53 19.59 -12.42
N ARG A 32 15.34 18.86 -13.20
CA ARG A 32 16.62 19.32 -13.75
C ARG A 32 16.56 19.50 -15.27
N ASP A 33 15.38 19.37 -15.86
CA ASP A 33 15.18 19.36 -17.32
C ASP A 33 16.03 18.28 -18.04
N GLU A 34 16.32 17.17 -17.34
CA GLU A 34 17.04 16.01 -17.90
C GLU A 34 16.07 15.05 -18.62
N ASP A 35 16.57 14.32 -19.62
CA ASP A 35 15.78 13.26 -20.27
C ASP A 35 15.46 12.12 -19.29
N CYS A 36 14.17 11.84 -19.11
CA CYS A 36 13.67 10.78 -18.25
C CYS A 36 13.10 9.58 -19.02
N SER A 37 13.23 9.52 -20.35
CA SER A 37 12.57 8.54 -21.21
C SER A 37 12.89 7.09 -20.84
N GLU A 38 14.16 6.79 -20.54
CA GLU A 38 14.58 5.45 -20.11
C GLU A 38 13.96 5.08 -18.75
N ALA A 39 14.06 5.98 -17.76
CA ALA A 39 13.51 5.77 -16.43
C ALA A 39 11.99 5.58 -16.46
N ALA A 40 11.29 6.37 -17.29
CA ALA A 40 9.86 6.25 -17.53
C ALA A 40 9.49 4.90 -18.18
N THR A 41 10.25 4.48 -19.19
CA THR A 41 10.04 3.19 -19.86
C THR A 41 10.20 2.03 -18.88
N ARG A 42 11.24 2.07 -18.04
CA ARG A 42 11.46 1.08 -16.98
C ARG A 42 10.34 1.07 -15.94
N LEU A 43 9.85 2.24 -15.53
CA LEU A 43 8.70 2.33 -14.62
C LEU A 43 7.44 1.71 -15.22
N MET A 44 7.19 1.91 -16.51
CA MET A 44 6.05 1.31 -17.21
C MET A 44 6.17 -0.22 -17.30
N ALA A 45 7.37 -0.75 -17.55
CA ALA A 45 7.62 -2.19 -17.51
C ALA A 45 7.36 -2.78 -16.11
N MET A 46 7.79 -2.11 -15.05
CA MET A 46 7.49 -2.52 -13.67
C MET A 46 5.98 -2.48 -13.37
N ARG A 47 5.25 -1.49 -13.88
CA ARG A 47 3.78 -1.43 -13.77
C ARG A 47 3.09 -2.62 -14.44
N ALA A 48 3.54 -3.01 -15.64
CA ALA A 48 3.02 -4.19 -16.32
C ALA A 48 3.27 -5.48 -15.50
N ALA A 49 4.48 -5.64 -14.97
CA ALA A 49 4.83 -6.76 -14.09
C ALA A 49 3.96 -6.80 -12.82
N MET A 50 3.70 -5.63 -12.22
CA MET A 50 2.86 -5.49 -11.03
C MET A 50 1.42 -5.97 -11.29
N VAL A 51 0.83 -5.57 -12.42
CA VAL A 51 -0.51 -6.04 -12.83
C VAL A 51 -0.53 -7.57 -12.98
N GLY A 52 0.51 -8.15 -13.60
CA GLY A 52 0.65 -9.60 -13.71
C GLY A 52 0.71 -10.32 -12.35
N LEU A 53 1.47 -9.78 -11.39
CA LEU A 53 1.55 -10.31 -10.04
C LEU A 53 0.23 -10.21 -9.27
N ILE A 54 -0.48 -9.08 -9.39
CA ILE A 54 -1.82 -8.89 -8.81
C ILE A 54 -2.80 -9.92 -9.39
N GLY A 55 -2.83 -10.09 -10.71
CA GLY A 55 -3.70 -11.08 -11.34
C GLY A 55 -3.39 -12.52 -10.90
N LYS A 56 -2.11 -12.85 -10.68
CA LYS A 56 -1.71 -14.16 -10.12
C LYS A 56 -2.14 -14.31 -8.67
N ARG A 57 -1.97 -13.26 -7.85
CA ARG A 57 -2.40 -13.23 -6.44
C ARG A 57 -3.91 -13.45 -6.33
N ASN A 58 -4.71 -12.74 -7.13
CA ASN A 58 -6.17 -12.81 -7.09
C ASN A 58 -6.67 -14.22 -7.48
N ARG A 59 -6.09 -14.83 -8.52
CA ARG A 59 -6.37 -16.23 -8.91
C ARG A 59 -6.06 -17.26 -7.82
N LEU A 60 -5.19 -16.93 -6.87
CA LEU A 60 -4.87 -17.78 -5.71
C LEU A 60 -5.72 -17.41 -4.46
N GLY A 61 -6.82 -16.69 -4.63
CA GLY A 61 -7.67 -16.25 -3.53
C GLY A 61 -7.03 -15.19 -2.62
N GLY A 62 -5.94 -14.56 -3.08
CA GLY A 62 -5.28 -13.48 -2.35
C GLY A 62 -5.85 -12.09 -2.63
N GLU A 63 -7.00 -12.02 -3.32
CA GLU A 63 -7.75 -10.78 -3.47
C GLU A 63 -8.31 -10.37 -2.11
N GLU A 64 -8.01 -9.14 -1.71
CA GLU A 64 -8.58 -8.58 -0.50
C GLU A 64 -9.98 -8.05 -0.83
N ARG A 65 -11.00 -8.61 -0.18
CA ARG A 65 -12.38 -8.14 -0.33
C ARG A 65 -12.43 -6.67 0.11
N LEU A 66 -12.65 -5.78 -0.84
CA LEU A 66 -12.93 -4.38 -0.51
C LEU A 66 -14.24 -4.33 0.27
N LEU A 67 -14.19 -3.64 1.40
CA LEU A 67 -15.39 -3.38 2.18
C LEU A 67 -16.29 -2.41 1.40
N ASN A 68 -17.59 -2.67 1.42
CA ASN A 68 -18.55 -1.68 0.95
C ASN A 68 -18.63 -0.47 1.91
N VAL A 69 -19.36 0.56 1.51
CA VAL A 69 -19.50 1.81 2.29
C VAL A 69 -20.01 1.52 3.71
N ASP A 70 -21.04 0.68 3.84
CA ASP A 70 -21.63 0.35 5.15
C ASP A 70 -20.66 -0.42 6.06
N GLU A 71 -19.93 -1.37 5.50
CA GLU A 71 -18.92 -2.15 6.20
C GLU A 71 -17.74 -1.28 6.65
N ARG A 72 -17.35 -0.31 5.81
CA ARG A 72 -16.32 0.68 6.16
C ARG A 72 -16.78 1.57 7.32
N LEU A 73 -17.98 2.14 7.21
CA LEU A 73 -18.56 3.00 8.24
C LEU A 73 -18.69 2.28 9.59
N LYS A 74 -19.12 1.02 9.60
CA LYS A 74 -19.19 0.21 10.83
C LYS A 74 -17.82 -0.02 11.49
N LEU A 75 -16.76 -0.15 10.69
CA LEU A 75 -15.40 -0.29 11.20
C LEU A 75 -14.88 1.01 11.81
N ASP A 76 -15.13 2.14 11.16
CA ASP A 76 -14.71 3.46 11.65
C ASP A 76 -15.42 3.82 12.96
N VAL A 77 -16.72 3.56 13.07
CA VAL A 77 -17.48 3.72 14.33
C VAL A 77 -16.88 2.89 15.46
N ARG A 78 -16.55 1.62 15.19
CA ARG A 78 -15.90 0.74 16.19
C ARG A 78 -14.50 1.21 16.58
N ALA A 79 -13.75 1.81 15.67
CA ALA A 79 -12.42 2.35 15.95
C ALA A 79 -12.50 3.61 16.82
N VAL A 80 -13.51 4.47 16.61
CA VAL A 80 -13.77 5.65 17.45
C VAL A 80 -14.19 5.25 18.87
N SER A 81 -15.08 4.26 19.01
CA SER A 81 -15.50 3.76 20.33
C SER A 81 -14.40 3.06 21.14
N ARG A 82 -13.30 2.64 20.48
CA ARG A 82 -12.14 2.02 21.14
C ARG A 82 -11.07 3.01 21.59
N ARG A 83 -11.22 4.30 21.33
CA ARG A 83 -10.28 5.29 21.91
C ARG A 83 -10.50 5.30 23.43
N PRO A 84 -9.51 4.90 24.25
CA PRO A 84 -9.63 5.09 25.68
C PRO A 84 -9.73 6.59 25.93
N SER A 85 -10.78 6.99 26.65
CA SER A 85 -10.94 8.34 27.19
C SER A 85 -9.80 8.58 28.18
N ASN A 86 -8.66 9.09 27.69
CA ASN A 86 -7.64 9.66 28.55
C ASN A 86 -8.22 10.92 29.19
N GLY A 87 -8.87 10.73 30.35
CA GLY A 87 -9.63 11.76 31.04
C GLY A 87 -10.04 11.33 32.43
N ALA A 88 -9.06 10.94 33.26
CA ALA A 88 -9.20 10.90 34.71
C ALA A 88 -7.85 11.27 35.33
N VAL A 89 -7.47 12.54 35.21
CA VAL A 89 -6.54 13.13 36.19
C VAL A 89 -7.37 13.33 37.45
N ASP A 90 -7.20 12.39 38.36
CA ASP A 90 -7.78 12.40 39.69
C ASP A 90 -7.35 13.68 40.41
N ARG A 91 -8.34 14.39 40.94
CA ARG A 91 -8.21 15.61 41.70
C ARG A 91 -8.84 15.32 43.05
N ARG A 92 -8.03 14.94 44.04
CA ARG A 92 -8.28 15.07 45.50
C ARG A 92 -7.04 14.60 46.29
N GLU A 93 -6.28 15.53 46.84
CA GLU A 93 -6.28 15.93 48.27
C GLU A 93 -5.47 15.00 49.19
N ARG A 94 -4.23 15.40 49.53
CA ARG A 94 -3.82 15.85 50.87
C ARG A 94 -2.42 16.43 50.86
#